data_AF-A0A7J7WF22-F1
#
_entry.id   AF-A0A7J7WF22-F1
#
_cell.length_a   1.000
_cell.length_b   1.000
_cell.length_c   1.000
_cell.angle_alpha   90.00
_cell.angle_beta   90.00
_cell.angle_gamma   90.00
#
_symmetry.space_group_name_H-M   'P 1'
#
loop_
_entity.id
_entity.type
_entity.pdbx_description
1 polymer ?
#
loop_
_entity_poly.entity_id
_entity_poly.type
_entity_poly.pdbx_seq_one_letter_code
_entity_poly.pdbx_strand_id
1 'polypeptide(L)'
;MLLLGRALLYSVGWPPEKQAQRLGLRVTELAQQVTRRQVPQPGQRVLALELSCEGEEDDTVFPPLHYELAPGSSCPTPPGSAGPQ
;
A
#
# COMPACT_ATOMS: atom_id res chain seq x y z
N MET A 1 6.57 0.98 13.32
CA MET A 1 5.77 1.63 12.26
C MET A 1 5.72 0.79 10.99
N LEU A 2 4.76 1.09 10.12
CA LEU A 2 4.65 0.55 8.76
C LEU A 2 4.77 1.68 7.74
N LEU A 3 5.65 1.53 6.76
CA LEU A 3 5.90 2.55 5.73
C LEU A 3 5.87 1.96 4.31
N LEU A 4 5.63 2.84 3.34
CA LEU A 4 5.84 2.58 1.92
C LEU A 4 6.87 3.59 1.39
N GLY A 5 8.14 3.17 1.34
CA GLY A 5 9.27 4.09 1.18
C GLY A 5 9.23 5.17 2.27
N ARG A 6 9.14 6.45 1.87
CA ARG A 6 9.10 7.57 2.82
C ARG A 6 7.70 7.86 3.40
N ALA A 7 6.68 7.12 3.00
CA ALA A 7 5.29 7.39 3.39
C ALA A 7 4.87 6.55 4.60
N LEU A 8 4.53 7.20 5.71
CA LEU A 8 4.08 6.54 6.94
C LEU A 8 2.61 6.08 6.81
N LEU A 9 2.42 4.76 6.71
CA LEU A 9 1.10 4.14 6.59
C LEU A 9 0.45 3.92 7.97
N TYR A 10 1.23 3.47 8.95
CA TYR A 10 0.74 3.19 10.31
C TYR A 10 1.82 3.40 11.37
N SER A 11 1.42 3.92 12.53
CA SER A 11 2.26 4.08 13.73
C SER A 11 1.39 3.82 14.97
N VAL A 12 1.94 3.06 15.91
CA VAL A 12 1.37 2.78 17.25
C VAL A 12 1.36 4.04 18.11
N GLY A 13 2.24 5.00 17.83
CA GLY A 13 2.28 6.30 18.50
C GLY A 13 1.13 7.25 18.13
N TRP A 14 0.25 6.91 17.18
CA TRP A 14 -0.89 7.76 16.80
C TRP A 14 -2.08 7.66 17.77
N PRO A 15 -2.97 8.66 17.80
CA PRO A 15 -4.23 8.55 18.55
C PRO A 15 -5.07 7.34 18.11
N PRO A 16 -5.77 6.67 19.03
CA PRO A 16 -6.49 5.42 18.74
C PRO A 16 -7.55 5.58 17.66
N GLU A 17 -8.21 6.75 17.56
CA GLU A 17 -9.19 7.02 16.51
C GLU A 17 -8.55 6.99 15.11
N LYS A 18 -7.34 7.55 14.99
CA LYS A 18 -6.59 7.55 13.73
C LYS A 18 -6.08 6.15 13.39
N GLN A 19 -5.69 5.36 14.39
CA GLN A 19 -5.32 3.96 14.20
C GLN A 19 -6.53 3.17 13.68
N ALA A 20 -7.68 3.27 14.34
CA ALA A 20 -8.90 2.56 13.98
C ALA A 20 -9.38 2.88 12.54
N GLN A 21 -9.36 4.17 12.15
CA GLN A 21 -9.70 4.60 10.79
C GLN A 21 -8.82 3.95 9.72
N ARG A 22 -7.54 3.69 10.03
CA ARG A 22 -6.58 3.12 9.08
C ARG A 22 -6.57 1.60 9.05
N LEU A 23 -6.78 0.96 10.20
CA LEU A 23 -6.87 -0.50 10.33
C LEU A 23 -8.07 -1.08 9.56
N GLY A 24 -9.12 -0.30 9.35
CA GLY A 24 -10.27 -0.69 8.53
C GLY A 24 -10.04 -0.63 7.01
N LEU A 25 -8.92 -0.07 6.53
CA LEU A 25 -8.63 0.10 5.10
C LEU A 25 -7.70 -1.00 4.57
N ARG A 26 -7.82 -1.33 3.28
CA ARG A 26 -6.80 -2.18 2.64
C ARG A 26 -5.48 -1.43 2.53
N VAL A 27 -4.38 -2.18 2.53
CA VAL A 27 -3.02 -1.63 2.39
C VAL A 27 -2.87 -0.75 1.15
N THR A 28 -3.47 -1.14 0.03
CA THR A 28 -3.46 -0.37 -1.23
C THR A 28 -4.23 0.93 -1.15
N GLU A 29 -5.41 0.92 -0.52
CA GLU A 29 -6.24 2.12 -0.31
C GLU A 29 -5.53 3.11 0.62
N LEU A 30 -4.95 2.60 1.71
CA LEU A 30 -4.16 3.40 2.65
C LEU A 30 -2.94 4.03 1.95
N ALA A 31 -2.22 3.23 1.15
CA ALA A 31 -1.09 3.73 0.37
C ALA A 31 -1.50 4.81 -0.63
N GLN A 32 -2.62 4.65 -1.34
CA GLN A 32 -3.13 5.66 -2.27
C GLN A 32 -3.52 6.95 -1.55
N GLN A 33 -4.19 6.86 -0.40
CA GLN A 33 -4.59 8.03 0.37
C GLN A 33 -3.39 8.82 0.89
N VAL A 34 -2.36 8.13 1.38
CA VAL A 34 -1.16 8.77 1.96
C VAL A 34 -0.25 9.33 0.88
N THR A 35 0.02 8.56 -0.18
CA THR A 35 0.93 8.97 -1.25
C THR A 35 0.28 9.89 -2.28
N ARG A 36 -1.05 10.00 -2.27
CA ARG A 36 -1.87 10.72 -3.28
C ARG A 36 -1.58 10.26 -4.71
N ARG A 37 -1.18 9.00 -4.87
CA ARG A 37 -0.82 8.38 -6.15
C ARG A 37 -1.58 7.07 -6.32
N GLN A 38 -1.75 6.64 -7.57
CA GLN A 38 -2.31 5.32 -7.85
C GLN A 38 -1.36 4.25 -7.29
N VAL A 39 -1.86 3.46 -6.34
CA VAL A 39 -1.17 2.32 -5.75
C VAL A 39 -2.15 1.14 -5.71
N PRO A 40 -1.81 -0.01 -6.31
CA PRO A 40 -0.57 -0.30 -7.04
C PRO A 40 -0.50 0.38 -8.41
N GLN A 41 0.71 0.49 -8.94
CA GLN A 41 0.90 0.89 -10.35
C GLN A 41 0.40 -0.21 -11.30
N PRO A 42 0.00 0.13 -12.55
CA PRO A 42 -0.38 -0.87 -13.54
C PRO A 42 0.74 -1.91 -13.72
N GLY A 43 0.41 -3.19 -13.58
CA GLY A 43 1.36 -4.30 -13.68
C GLY A 43 2.21 -4.56 -12.43
N GLN A 44 2.12 -3.72 -11.39
CA GLN A 44 2.79 -3.97 -10.12
C GLN A 44 2.09 -5.11 -9.37
N ARG A 45 2.86 -6.16 -9.04
CA ARG A 45 2.37 -7.35 -8.32
C ARG A 45 2.83 -7.44 -6.88
N VAL A 46 3.80 -6.62 -6.49
CA VAL A 46 4.38 -6.63 -5.15
C VAL A 46 4.52 -5.20 -4.65
N LEU A 47 4.10 -4.96 -3.41
CA LEU A 47 4.40 -3.74 -2.65
C LEU A 47 5.46 -4.06 -1.62
N ALA A 48 6.61 -3.40 -1.71
CA ALA A 48 7.64 -3.46 -0.68
C ALA A 48 7.31 -2.45 0.42
N LEU A 49 7.07 -2.95 1.63
CA LEU A 49 6.75 -2.16 2.81
C LEU A 49 7.91 -2.23 3.80
N GLU A 50 8.18 -1.13 4.48
CA GLU A 50 9.21 -1.06 5.52
C GLU A 50 8.57 -1.18 6.91
N LEU A 51 9.26 -1.88 7.81
CA LEU A 51 8.82 -2.14 9.18
C LEU A 51 9.84 -1.56 10.16
N SER A 52 9.35 -1.04 11.28
CA SER A 52 10.15 -0.62 12.43
C SER A 52 9.40 -0.93 13.72
N CYS A 53 10.12 -1.09 14.83
CA CYS A 53 9.52 -1.12 16.17
C CYS A 53 9.52 0.29 16.75
N GLU A 54 8.44 0.70 17.40
CA GLU A 54 8.43 1.94 18.19
C GLU A 54 8.69 1.58 19.65
N GLY A 55 9.82 2.04 20.21
CA GLY A 55 10.13 1.87 21.63
C GLY A 55 11.24 0.87 21.98
N GLU A 56 11.87 0.23 21.01
CA GLU A 56 13.16 -0.47 21.20
C GLU A 56 14.29 0.38 20.62
N GLU A 57 15.49 0.29 21.18
CA GLU A 57 16.68 1.04 20.75
C GLU A 57 16.79 1.00 19.22
N ASP A 58 16.79 2.19 18.62
CA ASP A 58 16.41 2.56 17.24
C ASP A 58 17.36 2.03 16.14
N ASP A 59 17.89 0.81 16.28
CA ASP A 59 18.93 0.26 15.39
C ASP A 59 18.52 -1.08 14.73
N THR A 60 17.31 -1.57 14.97
CA THR A 60 16.86 -2.81 14.30
C THR A 60 16.31 -2.49 12.91
N VAL A 61 17.14 -2.72 11.90
CA VAL A 61 16.73 -2.66 10.50
C VAL A 61 16.03 -3.96 10.11
N PHE A 62 14.71 -3.90 9.91
CA PHE A 62 13.96 -5.05 9.41
C PHE A 62 14.11 -5.16 7.88
N PRO A 63 14.18 -6.39 7.34
CA PRO A 63 14.06 -6.56 5.90
C PRO A 63 12.69 -6.05 5.42
N PRO A 64 12.59 -5.56 4.18
CA PRO A 64 11.32 -5.10 3.63
C PRO A 64 10.32 -6.26 3.53
N LEU A 65 9.08 -5.99 3.89
CA LEU A 65 7.95 -6.89 3.73
C LEU A 65 7.44 -6.81 2.29
N HIS A 66 7.52 -7.92 1.56
CA HIS A 66 6.94 -8.04 0.23
C HIS A 66 5.48 -8.46 0.33
N TYR A 67 4.58 -7.50 0.13
CA TYR A 67 3.15 -7.74 0.09
C TYR A 67 2.73 -8.08 -1.34
N GLU A 68 2.37 -9.35 -1.56
CA GLU A 68 1.87 -9.82 -2.85
C GLU A 68 0.45 -9.32 -3.10
N LEU A 69 0.29 -8.67 -4.24
CA LEU A 69 -1.00 -8.27 -4.75
C LEU A 69 -1.53 -9.43 -5.56
N ALA A 70 -2.66 -9.99 -5.11
CA ALA A 70 -3.42 -10.87 -5.95
C ALA A 70 -3.65 -10.15 -7.30
N PRO A 71 -3.56 -10.85 -8.44
CA PRO A 71 -3.96 -10.28 -9.72
C PRO A 71 -5.46 -9.93 -9.61
N GLY A 72 -5.74 -8.71 -9.15
CA GLY A 72 -7.06 -8.11 -9.26
C GLY A 72 -7.28 -7.99 -10.75
N SER A 73 -8.25 -8.75 -11.25
CA SER A 73 -8.71 -8.80 -12.62
C SER A 73 -8.40 -7.49 -13.33
N SER A 74 -7.30 -7.47 -14.10
CA SER A 74 -7.16 -6.47 -15.13
C SER A 74 -8.44 -6.61 -15.93
N CYS A 75 -9.39 -5.68 -15.79
CA CYS A 75 -10.54 -5.64 -16.67
C CYS A 75 -9.91 -5.60 -18.06
N PRO A 76 -10.01 -6.69 -18.85
CA PRO A 76 -9.50 -6.62 -20.20
C PRO A 76 -10.39 -5.59 -20.87
N THR A 77 -9.79 -4.48 -21.33
CA THR A 77 -10.49 -3.59 -22.26
C THR A 77 -11.06 -4.45 -23.37
N PRO A 78 -12.39 -4.47 -23.59
CA PRO A 78 -12.95 -5.30 -24.63
C PRO A 78 -12.34 -4.86 -25.98
N PRO A 79 -11.81 -5.79 -26.79
CA PRO A 79 -11.40 -5.49 -28.16
C PRO A 79 -12.68 -5.30 -28.99
N GLY A 80 -13.23 -4.09 -28.97
CA GLY A 80 -14.54 -3.82 -29.53
C GLY A 80 -14.77 -2.33 -29.77
N SER A 81 -13.84 -1.65 -30.42
CA SER A 81 -14.06 -0.32 -31.00
C SER A 81 -13.19 -0.14 -32.24
N ALA A 82 -13.29 -1.09 -33.18
CA ALA A 82 -13.14 -0.78 -34.59
C ALA A 82 -14.55 -0.52 -35.11
N GLY A 83 -14.89 0.75 -35.34
CA GLY A 83 -16.18 1.16 -35.88
C GLY A 83 -16.42 0.60 -37.29
N PRO A 84 -17.68 0.52 -37.73
CA PRO A 84 -17.98 0.05 -39.08
C PRO A 84 -17.55 1.11 -40.11
N GLN A 85 -16.90 0.66 -41.19
CA GLN A 85 -16.91 1.35 -42.49
C GLN A 85 -17.87 0.62 -43.41
#